data_AF-A0A7V5K8E4-F1
#
_entry.id   AF-A0A7V5K8E4-F1
#
_cell.length_a   1.000
_cell.length_b   1.000
_cell.length_c   1.000
_cell.angle_alpha   90.00
_cell.angle_beta   90.00
_cell.angle_gamma   90.00
#
_symmetry.space_group_name_H-M   'P 1'
#
loop_
_entity.id
_entity.type
_entity.pdbx_description
1 polymer ?
#
loop_
_entity_poly.entity_id
_entity_poly.type
_entity_poly.pdbx_seq_one_letter_code
_entity_poly.pdbx_strand_id
1 'polypeptide(L)'
;EKDRVVVRRDGRTTYLASDIAYHADKLDRGYELLIDIWGADHHGYVHRMKGVISALGRDSSCLSVILVQMVSLVRDGVPVAMSTRAGEFTTLREVMEEVGVDAARYIFLTRTPDSQLDFDLELAKRQEKENPVYYVQYAHARICSIMREAAERGIKLPSYHEADAGLLQLPEEWELVKHLVGYPDLLKGAALALEPHRITYFLDSLASDFHSYYNRGWIEPKARVICEDPDLTGARLLLVQAIRQVLGNGLRLLGVSAPEQM
;
A
#
# COMPACT_ATOMS: atom_id res chain seq x y z
N GLU A 1 35.05 5.55 -19.00
CA GLU A 1 33.89 6.11 -19.73
C GLU A 1 34.23 7.48 -20.29
N LYS A 2 33.46 7.96 -21.28
CA LYS A 2 33.60 9.31 -21.89
C LYS A 2 33.06 10.40 -20.96
N ASP A 3 33.76 11.54 -20.92
CA ASP A 3 33.29 12.75 -20.25
C ASP A 3 31.90 13.16 -20.74
N ARG A 4 31.04 13.58 -19.81
CA ARG A 4 29.67 14.01 -20.09
C ARG A 4 29.60 15.53 -20.12
N VAL A 5 28.88 16.04 -21.13
CA VAL A 5 28.70 17.47 -21.32
C VAL A 5 27.69 17.99 -20.31
N VAL A 6 28.15 18.81 -19.37
CA VAL A 6 27.30 19.55 -18.41
C VAL A 6 26.87 20.89 -19.02
N VAL A 7 27.81 21.58 -19.67
CA VAL A 7 27.57 22.84 -20.38
C VAL A 7 28.04 22.67 -21.83
N ARG A 8 27.17 23.01 -22.78
CA ARG A 8 27.46 22.95 -24.21
C ARG A 8 28.38 24.11 -24.61
N ARG A 9 29.01 24.01 -25.78
CA ARG A 9 29.89 25.06 -26.31
C ARG A 9 29.20 26.42 -26.50
N ASP A 10 27.89 26.43 -26.68
CA ASP A 10 27.07 27.64 -26.80
C ASP A 10 26.63 28.23 -25.44
N GLY A 11 27.16 27.72 -24.33
CA GLY A 11 26.86 28.17 -22.97
C GLY A 11 25.57 27.60 -22.37
N ARG A 12 24.76 26.86 -23.15
CA ARG A 12 23.53 26.24 -22.63
C ARG A 12 23.84 25.03 -21.76
N THR A 13 23.16 24.92 -20.63
CA THR A 13 23.24 23.77 -19.72
C THR A 13 22.50 22.55 -20.29
N THR A 14 22.94 21.35 -19.91
CA THR A 14 22.23 20.10 -20.20
C THR A 14 21.33 19.70 -19.02
N TYR A 15 20.42 18.75 -19.22
CA TYR A 15 19.61 18.20 -18.12
C TYR A 15 20.47 17.68 -16.96
N LEU A 16 21.65 17.11 -17.27
CA LEU A 16 22.61 16.68 -16.26
C LEU A 16 23.08 17.84 -15.37
N ALA A 17 23.25 19.06 -15.90
CA ALA A 17 23.60 20.21 -15.08
C ALA A 17 22.51 20.54 -14.07
N SER A 18 21.24 20.47 -14.50
CA SER A 18 20.08 20.68 -13.62
C SER A 18 19.98 19.59 -12.55
N ASP A 19 20.19 18.32 -12.93
CA ASP A 19 20.16 17.20 -11.98
C ASP A 19 21.29 17.30 -10.95
N ILE A 20 22.49 17.68 -11.38
CA ILE A 20 23.63 17.94 -10.48
C ILE A 20 23.26 19.05 -9.49
N ALA A 21 22.78 20.19 -9.99
CA ALA A 21 22.43 21.33 -9.14
C ALA A 21 21.32 20.97 -8.14
N TYR A 22 20.31 20.21 -8.57
CA TYR A 22 19.20 19.80 -7.71
C TYR A 22 19.65 18.84 -6.61
N HIS A 23 20.55 17.90 -6.92
CA HIS A 23 21.10 16.99 -5.92
C HIS A 23 22.06 17.70 -4.96
N ALA A 24 22.86 18.64 -5.44
CA ALA A 24 23.69 19.49 -4.58
C ALA A 24 22.83 20.27 -3.58
N ASP A 25 21.74 20.92 -4.04
CA ASP A 25 20.80 21.63 -3.17
C ASP A 25 20.18 20.70 -2.09
N LYS A 26 19.75 19.48 -2.46
CA LYS A 26 19.24 18.51 -1.47
C LYS A 26 20.31 18.17 -0.41
N LEU A 27 21.56 17.97 -0.83
CA LEU A 27 22.66 17.64 0.09
C LEU A 27 23.03 18.82 0.99
N ASP A 28 22.99 20.05 0.46
CA ASP A 28 23.25 21.29 1.20
C ASP A 28 22.15 21.56 2.24
N ARG A 29 20.91 21.16 1.95
CA ARG A 29 19.81 21.14 2.93
C ARG A 29 19.97 20.09 4.04
N GLY A 30 20.99 19.24 3.96
CA GLY A 30 21.34 18.27 5.01
C GLY A 30 20.60 16.94 4.93
N TYR A 31 19.98 16.59 3.80
CA TYR A 31 19.34 15.28 3.64
C TYR A 31 20.40 14.16 3.54
N GLU A 32 20.23 13.12 4.37
CA GLU A 32 21.13 11.96 4.42
C GLU A 32 20.69 10.81 3.52
N LEU A 33 19.41 10.80 3.11
CA LEU A 33 18.83 9.83 2.18
C LEU A 33 18.07 10.59 1.10
N LEU A 34 18.45 10.35 -0.14
CA LEU A 34 17.82 10.87 -1.35
C LEU A 34 17.10 9.70 -2.02
N ILE A 35 15.83 9.84 -2.31
CA ILE A 35 15.05 8.83 -3.03
C ILE A 35 14.52 9.46 -4.30
N ASP A 36 14.90 8.88 -5.42
CA ASP A 36 14.46 9.28 -6.75
C ASP A 36 13.64 8.13 -7.37
N ILE A 37 12.49 8.46 -7.96
CA ILE A 37 11.59 7.49 -8.61
C ILE A 37 11.54 7.84 -10.09
N TRP A 38 12.07 6.97 -10.95
CA TRP A 38 12.18 7.20 -12.40
C TRP A 38 11.53 6.06 -13.20
N GLY A 39 11.26 6.30 -14.48
CA GLY A 39 10.91 5.24 -15.41
C GLY A 39 12.11 4.31 -15.69
N ALA A 40 11.83 3.03 -15.97
CA ALA A 40 12.85 2.02 -16.27
C ALA A 40 13.75 2.37 -17.49
N ASP A 41 13.28 3.22 -18.38
CA ASP A 41 14.05 3.78 -19.51
C ASP A 41 15.26 4.62 -19.07
N HIS A 42 15.27 5.09 -17.81
CA HIS A 42 16.36 5.86 -17.21
C HIS A 42 17.42 5.02 -16.49
N HIS A 43 17.40 3.67 -16.60
CA HIS A 43 18.35 2.79 -15.90
C HIS A 43 19.82 3.17 -16.13
N GLY A 44 20.19 3.53 -17.37
CA GLY A 44 21.57 3.92 -17.72
C GLY A 44 22.00 5.26 -17.12
N TYR A 45 21.06 6.03 -16.57
CA TYR A 45 21.32 7.30 -15.88
C TYR A 45 21.66 7.12 -14.41
N VAL A 46 21.32 5.97 -13.81
CA VAL A 46 21.52 5.70 -12.38
C VAL A 46 22.99 5.78 -11.99
N HIS A 47 23.87 5.07 -12.69
CA HIS A 47 25.31 5.11 -12.43
C HIS A 47 25.91 6.50 -12.59
N ARG A 48 25.36 7.30 -13.51
CA ARG A 48 25.78 8.68 -13.71
C ARG A 48 25.47 9.54 -12.50
N MET A 49 24.24 9.48 -11.98
CA MET A 49 23.86 10.24 -10.80
C MET A 49 24.59 9.76 -9.54
N LYS A 50 24.83 8.46 -9.40
CA LYS A 50 25.70 7.92 -8.34
C LYS A 50 27.10 8.54 -8.39
N GLY A 51 27.68 8.67 -9.57
CA GLY A 51 28.97 9.35 -9.77
C GLY A 51 28.92 10.84 -9.42
N VAL A 52 27.83 11.53 -9.74
CA VAL A 52 27.60 12.93 -9.35
C VAL A 52 27.58 13.08 -7.83
N ILE A 53 26.84 12.23 -7.11
CA ILE A 53 26.80 12.25 -5.64
C ILE A 53 28.21 12.08 -5.04
N SER A 54 28.99 11.14 -5.57
CA SER A 54 30.39 10.97 -5.17
C SER A 54 31.24 12.20 -5.46
N ALA A 55 31.06 12.85 -6.61
CA ALA A 55 31.79 14.07 -6.97
C ALA A 55 31.41 15.28 -6.10
N LEU A 56 30.18 15.29 -5.55
CA LEU A 56 29.73 16.26 -4.56
C LEU A 56 30.23 15.94 -3.13
N GLY A 57 31.09 14.93 -2.98
CA GLY A 57 31.75 14.61 -1.71
C GLY A 57 30.91 13.76 -0.75
N ARG A 58 29.87 13.07 -1.25
CA ARG A 58 29.02 12.17 -0.44
C ARG A 58 29.15 10.72 -0.89
N ASP A 59 28.83 9.79 0.01
CA ASP A 59 28.76 8.38 -0.36
C ASP A 59 27.55 8.15 -1.29
N SER A 60 27.79 7.55 -2.46
CA SER A 60 26.73 7.31 -3.45
C SER A 60 25.57 6.45 -2.93
N SER A 61 25.75 5.67 -1.86
CA SER A 61 24.70 4.89 -1.19
C SER A 61 23.59 5.77 -0.58
N CYS A 62 23.86 7.06 -0.33
CA CYS A 62 22.84 8.00 0.13
C CYS A 62 21.74 8.26 -0.90
N LEU A 63 21.95 7.92 -2.18
CA LEU A 63 20.94 8.03 -3.25
C LEU A 63 20.33 6.67 -3.57
N SER A 64 19.05 6.46 -3.28
CA SER A 64 18.28 5.32 -3.76
C SER A 64 17.50 5.73 -5.01
N VAL A 65 17.71 5.01 -6.12
CA VAL A 65 16.91 5.21 -7.34
C VAL A 65 16.00 4.02 -7.55
N ILE A 66 14.69 4.27 -7.50
CA ILE A 66 13.64 3.28 -7.76
C ILE A 66 13.25 3.41 -9.23
N LEU A 67 13.39 2.33 -9.99
CA LEU A 67 12.98 2.27 -11.39
C LEU A 67 11.61 1.61 -11.47
N VAL A 68 10.63 2.38 -11.95
CA VAL A 68 9.24 1.94 -12.14
C VAL A 68 9.06 1.51 -13.60
N GLN A 69 8.50 0.32 -13.81
CA GLN A 69 8.16 -0.17 -15.14
C GLN A 69 6.96 0.56 -15.74
N MET A 70 6.84 0.43 -17.06
CA MET A 70 5.65 0.89 -17.76
C MET A 70 4.43 0.06 -17.35
N VAL A 71 3.28 0.73 -17.24
CA VAL A 71 1.99 0.12 -16.94
C VAL A 71 1.16 0.07 -18.22
N SER A 72 0.55 -1.09 -18.47
CA SER A 72 -0.42 -1.27 -19.54
C SER A 72 -1.83 -1.07 -18.98
N LEU A 73 -2.70 -0.37 -19.70
CA LEU A 73 -4.11 -0.31 -19.37
C LEU A 73 -4.86 -1.40 -20.13
N VAL A 74 -5.70 -2.15 -19.42
CA VAL A 74 -6.56 -3.19 -20.00
C VAL A 74 -8.01 -3.00 -19.52
N ARG A 75 -8.96 -3.58 -20.25
CA ARG A 75 -10.36 -3.73 -19.85
C ARG A 75 -10.77 -5.18 -20.02
N ASP A 76 -11.13 -5.85 -18.93
CA ASP A 76 -11.42 -7.29 -18.91
C ASP A 76 -10.33 -8.11 -19.62
N GLY A 77 -9.06 -7.78 -19.32
CA GLY A 77 -7.88 -8.41 -19.91
C GLY A 77 -7.56 -8.02 -21.37
N VAL A 78 -8.35 -7.16 -22.01
CA VAL A 78 -8.09 -6.67 -23.37
C VAL A 78 -7.34 -5.33 -23.33
N PRO A 79 -6.18 -5.19 -23.99
CA PRO A 79 -5.44 -3.93 -24.02
C PRO A 79 -6.27 -2.76 -24.54
N VAL A 80 -6.24 -1.64 -23.82
CA VAL A 80 -6.83 -0.39 -24.27
C VAL A 80 -5.94 0.17 -25.38
N ALA A 81 -6.48 0.25 -26.60
CA ALA A 81 -5.72 0.72 -27.75
C ALA A 81 -5.32 2.19 -27.57
N MET A 82 -4.02 2.46 -27.45
CA MET A 82 -3.50 3.81 -27.58
C MET A 82 -3.67 4.27 -29.04
N SER A 83 -4.35 5.41 -29.26
CA SER A 83 -4.53 5.95 -30.60
C SER A 83 -3.19 6.43 -31.16
N THR A 84 -2.55 5.57 -31.95
CA THR A 84 -1.29 5.87 -32.64
C THR A 84 -1.42 6.99 -33.69
N ARG A 85 -2.64 7.45 -34.00
CA ARG A 85 -2.91 8.49 -35.01
C ARG A 85 -3.32 9.84 -34.43
N ALA A 86 -3.71 9.93 -33.16
CA ALA A 86 -4.18 11.19 -32.54
C ALA A 86 -3.29 11.70 -31.40
N GLY A 87 -2.31 10.93 -30.91
CA GLY A 87 -1.55 11.33 -29.72
C GLY A 87 -2.43 11.44 -28.46
N GLU A 88 -3.60 10.79 -28.46
CA GLU A 88 -4.44 10.64 -27.28
C GLU A 88 -3.81 9.54 -26.41
N PHE A 89 -3.16 9.97 -25.33
CA PHE A 89 -2.72 9.12 -24.24
C PHE A 89 -3.76 9.22 -23.12
N THR A 90 -4.16 8.09 -22.55
CA THR A 90 -4.98 8.11 -21.33
C THR A 90 -4.16 8.72 -20.21
N THR A 91 -4.64 9.84 -19.67
CA THR A 91 -3.97 10.53 -18.58
C THR A 91 -4.25 9.81 -17.26
N LEU A 92 -3.34 9.93 -16.29
CA LEU A 92 -3.59 9.41 -14.95
C LEU A 92 -4.85 10.05 -14.32
N ARG A 93 -5.17 11.30 -14.69
CA ARG A 93 -6.39 11.97 -14.25
C ARG A 93 -7.64 11.22 -14.73
N GLU A 94 -7.71 10.89 -16.00
CA GLU A 94 -8.84 10.14 -16.58
C GLU A 94 -8.99 8.77 -15.91
N VAL A 95 -7.87 8.06 -15.68
CA VAL A 95 -7.90 6.79 -14.93
C VAL A 95 -8.49 6.99 -13.54
N MET A 96 -8.02 7.98 -12.78
CA MET A 96 -8.52 8.25 -11.42
C MET A 96 -9.98 8.72 -11.39
N GLU A 97 -10.42 9.50 -12.38
CA GLU A 97 -11.81 9.93 -12.51
C GLU A 97 -12.73 8.75 -12.83
N GLU A 98 -12.24 7.76 -13.57
CA GLU A 98 -13.00 6.58 -13.93
C GLU A 98 -13.08 5.53 -12.79
N VAL A 99 -11.96 5.20 -12.16
CA VAL A 99 -11.88 4.08 -11.19
C VAL A 99 -11.88 4.54 -9.73
N GLY A 100 -11.66 5.82 -9.48
CA GLY A 100 -11.46 6.39 -8.15
C GLY A 100 -9.99 6.36 -7.71
N VAL A 101 -9.63 7.35 -6.89
CA VAL A 101 -8.25 7.55 -6.41
C VAL A 101 -7.74 6.38 -5.56
N ASP A 102 -8.62 5.80 -4.74
CA ASP A 102 -8.29 4.69 -3.85
C ASP A 102 -7.93 3.42 -4.62
N ALA A 103 -8.76 3.04 -5.59
CA ALA A 103 -8.50 1.89 -6.45
C ALA A 103 -7.23 2.08 -7.27
N ALA A 104 -7.04 3.27 -7.86
CA ALA A 104 -5.83 3.60 -8.58
C ALA A 104 -4.58 3.41 -7.69
N ARG A 105 -4.53 4.09 -6.54
CA ARG A 105 -3.37 4.01 -5.62
C ARG A 105 -3.10 2.59 -5.16
N TYR A 106 -4.12 1.89 -4.70
CA TYR A 106 -3.95 0.54 -4.18
C TYR A 106 -3.41 -0.40 -5.25
N ILE A 107 -4.03 -0.43 -6.44
CA ILE A 107 -3.66 -1.33 -7.54
C ILE A 107 -2.25 -1.04 -8.04
N PHE A 108 -1.86 0.22 -8.25
CA PHE A 108 -0.48 0.57 -8.61
C PHE A 108 0.55 0.09 -7.59
N LEU A 109 0.16 0.02 -6.31
CA LEU A 109 1.02 -0.43 -5.21
C LEU A 109 0.99 -1.95 -5.02
N THR A 110 0.17 -2.72 -5.74
CA THR A 110 0.14 -4.20 -5.60
C THR A 110 1.33 -4.93 -6.23
N ARG A 111 2.25 -4.21 -6.89
CA ARG A 111 3.39 -4.79 -7.60
C ARG A 111 4.69 -4.14 -7.15
N THR A 112 5.79 -4.87 -7.31
CA THR A 112 7.13 -4.31 -7.17
C THR A 112 7.35 -3.26 -8.28
N PRO A 113 8.16 -2.20 -8.04
CA PRO A 113 8.42 -1.18 -9.06
C PRO A 113 9.00 -1.74 -10.37
N ASP A 114 9.77 -2.81 -10.29
CA ASP A 114 10.44 -3.45 -11.41
C ASP A 114 9.57 -4.48 -12.16
N SER A 115 8.35 -4.74 -11.69
CA SER A 115 7.38 -5.62 -12.35
C SER A 115 6.49 -4.86 -13.32
N GLN A 116 6.16 -5.48 -14.46
CA GLN A 116 5.09 -4.98 -15.32
C GLN A 116 3.74 -5.10 -14.61
N LEU A 117 2.86 -4.13 -14.85
CA LEU A 117 1.49 -4.12 -14.33
C LEU A 117 0.52 -3.93 -15.49
N ASP A 118 -0.42 -4.87 -15.60
CA ASP A 118 -1.63 -4.69 -16.39
C ASP A 118 -2.72 -4.15 -15.45
N PHE A 119 -3.04 -2.86 -15.59
CA PHE A 119 -4.08 -2.20 -14.81
C PHE A 119 -5.43 -2.41 -15.50
N ASP A 120 -6.27 -3.26 -14.93
CA ASP A 120 -7.61 -3.52 -15.44
C ASP A 120 -8.62 -2.49 -14.90
N LEU A 121 -9.12 -1.64 -15.79
CA LEU A 121 -10.05 -0.55 -15.43
C LEU A 121 -11.41 -1.08 -14.96
N GLU A 122 -11.88 -2.21 -15.51
CA GLU A 122 -13.15 -2.79 -15.09
C GLU A 122 -13.02 -3.47 -13.73
N LEU A 123 -11.92 -4.20 -13.50
CA LEU A 123 -11.64 -4.77 -12.17
C LEU A 123 -11.58 -3.68 -11.09
N ALA A 124 -10.91 -2.56 -11.37
CA ALA A 124 -10.74 -1.46 -10.44
C ALA A 124 -12.06 -0.77 -10.03
N LYS A 125 -13.10 -0.85 -10.89
CA LYS A 125 -14.43 -0.29 -10.62
C LYS A 125 -15.36 -1.22 -9.84
N ARG A 126 -15.10 -2.53 -9.86
CA ARG A 126 -16.00 -3.51 -9.23
C ARG A 126 -16.05 -3.32 -7.72
N GLN A 127 -17.24 -3.39 -7.15
CA GLN A 127 -17.46 -3.43 -5.70
C GLN A 127 -17.64 -4.88 -5.25
N GLU A 128 -16.65 -5.70 -5.60
CA GLU A 128 -16.67 -7.15 -5.40
C GLU A 128 -15.33 -7.61 -4.79
N LYS A 129 -15.28 -8.86 -4.35
CA LYS A 129 -14.11 -9.45 -3.67
C LYS A 129 -12.85 -9.47 -4.55
N GLU A 130 -13.03 -9.47 -5.87
CA GLU A 130 -11.96 -9.46 -6.87
C GLU A 130 -11.23 -8.12 -6.90
N ASN A 131 -11.88 -7.02 -6.49
CA ASN A 131 -11.22 -5.72 -6.35
C ASN A 131 -10.49 -5.66 -5.00
N PRO A 132 -9.14 -5.64 -4.98
CA PRO A 132 -8.37 -5.79 -3.75
C PRO A 132 -8.58 -4.61 -2.78
N VAL A 133 -8.73 -3.37 -3.28
CA VAL A 133 -8.97 -2.23 -2.38
C VAL A 133 -10.35 -2.33 -1.73
N TYR A 134 -11.37 -2.71 -2.51
CA TYR A 134 -12.73 -2.86 -2.01
C TYR A 134 -12.78 -3.96 -0.96
N TYR A 135 -12.10 -5.09 -1.21
CA TYR A 135 -12.04 -6.22 -0.29
C TYR A 135 -11.48 -5.86 1.09
N VAL A 136 -10.40 -5.06 1.12
CA VAL A 136 -9.76 -4.57 2.35
C VAL A 136 -10.60 -3.49 3.04
N GLN A 137 -11.11 -2.52 2.28
CA GLN A 137 -11.98 -1.47 2.82
C GLN A 137 -13.26 -2.06 3.42
N TYR A 138 -13.82 -3.08 2.78
CA TYR A 138 -15.00 -3.77 3.27
C TYR A 138 -14.76 -4.52 4.58
N ALA A 139 -13.57 -5.14 4.76
CA ALA A 139 -13.17 -5.71 6.03
C ALA A 139 -13.16 -4.65 7.15
N HIS A 140 -12.55 -3.49 6.87
CA HIS A 140 -12.51 -2.37 7.82
C HIS A 140 -13.92 -1.86 8.18
N ALA A 141 -14.76 -1.58 7.17
CA ALA A 141 -16.13 -1.11 7.37
C ALA A 141 -17.00 -2.12 8.14
N ARG A 142 -16.82 -3.41 7.85
CA ARG A 142 -17.52 -4.50 8.57
C ARG A 142 -17.15 -4.54 10.04
N ILE A 143 -15.87 -4.41 10.38
CA ILE A 143 -15.45 -4.36 11.78
C ILE A 143 -16.05 -3.13 12.47
N CYS A 144 -16.07 -1.96 11.80
CA CYS A 144 -16.77 -0.79 12.33
C CYS A 144 -18.25 -1.08 12.62
N SER A 145 -18.92 -1.85 11.76
CA SER A 145 -20.30 -2.27 11.99
C SER A 145 -20.45 -3.18 13.21
N ILE A 146 -19.58 -4.17 13.38
CA ILE A 146 -19.59 -5.07 14.56
C ILE A 146 -19.42 -4.26 15.85
N MET A 147 -18.52 -3.28 15.85
CA MET A 147 -18.28 -2.42 17.02
C MET A 147 -19.50 -1.54 17.33
N ARG A 148 -20.20 -1.02 16.31
CA ARG A 148 -21.47 -0.29 16.50
C ARG A 148 -22.55 -1.20 17.07
N GLU A 149 -22.71 -2.40 16.52
CA GLU A 149 -23.67 -3.39 17.01
C GLU A 149 -23.42 -3.77 18.48
N ALA A 150 -22.16 -3.97 18.87
CA ALA A 150 -21.81 -4.23 20.26
C ALA A 150 -22.22 -3.06 21.18
N ALA A 151 -21.94 -1.82 20.76
CA ALA A 151 -22.31 -0.62 21.51
C ALA A 151 -23.83 -0.44 21.64
N GLU A 152 -24.59 -0.69 20.57
CA GLU A 152 -26.06 -0.65 20.57
C GLU A 152 -26.67 -1.70 21.51
N ARG A 153 -26.03 -2.86 21.65
CA ARG A 153 -26.40 -3.90 22.62
C ARG A 153 -25.94 -3.60 24.06
N GLY A 154 -25.29 -2.46 24.29
CA GLY A 154 -24.76 -2.07 25.60
C GLY A 154 -23.51 -2.84 26.03
N ILE A 155 -22.86 -3.58 25.11
CA ILE A 155 -21.63 -4.31 25.37
C ILE A 155 -20.48 -3.31 25.39
N LYS A 156 -19.87 -3.12 26.55
CA LYS A 156 -18.69 -2.26 26.68
C LYS A 156 -17.46 -3.01 26.21
N LEU A 157 -16.63 -2.34 25.42
CA LEU A 157 -15.32 -2.85 25.06
C LEU A 157 -14.44 -2.86 26.32
N PRO A 158 -13.92 -4.02 26.76
CA PRO A 158 -13.00 -4.07 27.90
C PRO A 158 -11.68 -3.36 27.55
N SER A 159 -10.95 -2.90 28.55
CA SER A 159 -9.56 -2.48 28.34
C SER A 159 -8.66 -3.70 28.09
N TYR A 160 -7.49 -3.47 27.47
CA TYR A 160 -6.53 -4.53 27.19
C TYR A 160 -6.04 -5.28 28.44
N HIS A 161 -6.14 -4.68 29.63
CA HIS A 161 -5.75 -5.32 30.90
C HIS A 161 -6.88 -6.12 31.55
N GLU A 162 -8.13 -5.90 31.13
CA GLU A 162 -9.32 -6.53 31.72
C GLU A 162 -9.77 -7.77 30.93
N ALA A 163 -9.48 -7.83 29.63
CA ALA A 163 -9.87 -8.94 28.79
C ALA A 163 -8.90 -10.13 28.92
N ASP A 164 -9.45 -11.33 29.10
CA ASP A 164 -8.69 -12.56 29.03
C ASP A 164 -8.50 -13.00 27.58
N ALA A 165 -7.36 -12.63 26.99
CA ALA A 165 -6.97 -13.09 25.66
C ALA A 165 -6.79 -14.62 25.56
N GLY A 166 -6.63 -15.31 26.70
CA GLY A 166 -6.60 -16.77 26.77
C GLY A 166 -7.92 -17.44 26.38
N LEU A 167 -9.02 -16.69 26.27
CA LEU A 167 -10.30 -17.21 25.76
C LEU A 167 -10.32 -17.37 24.23
N LEU A 168 -9.36 -16.76 23.52
CA LEU A 168 -9.18 -16.94 22.08
C LEU A 168 -8.55 -18.32 21.82
N GLN A 169 -9.38 -19.26 21.36
CA GLN A 169 -9.03 -20.68 21.25
C GLN A 169 -9.22 -21.24 19.84
N LEU A 170 -9.89 -20.49 18.94
CA LEU A 170 -10.07 -20.94 17.57
C LEU A 170 -8.74 -20.80 16.81
N PRO A 171 -8.39 -21.77 15.95
CA PRO A 171 -7.20 -21.68 15.11
C PRO A 171 -7.13 -20.36 14.32
N GLU A 172 -8.26 -19.90 13.78
CA GLU A 172 -8.36 -18.64 13.03
C GLU A 172 -8.07 -17.40 13.90
N GLU A 173 -8.46 -17.42 15.17
CA GLU A 173 -8.15 -16.33 16.11
C GLU A 173 -6.63 -16.25 16.33
N TRP A 174 -5.98 -17.41 16.46
CA TRP A 174 -4.53 -17.48 16.59
C TRP A 174 -3.79 -17.02 15.34
N GLU A 175 -4.27 -17.38 14.14
CA GLU A 175 -3.67 -16.87 12.89
C GLU A 175 -3.82 -15.35 12.76
N LEU A 176 -4.98 -14.80 13.10
CA LEU A 176 -5.18 -13.34 13.15
C LEU A 176 -4.22 -12.67 14.13
N VAL A 177 -4.05 -13.21 15.34
CA VAL A 177 -3.11 -12.68 16.34
C VAL A 177 -1.68 -12.71 15.80
N LYS A 178 -1.24 -13.81 15.16
CA LYS A 178 0.10 -13.90 14.56
C LYS A 178 0.32 -12.84 13.49
N HIS A 179 -0.66 -12.62 12.61
CA HIS A 179 -0.58 -11.56 11.61
C HIS A 179 -0.46 -10.18 12.24
N LEU A 180 -1.26 -9.87 13.26
CA LEU A 180 -1.19 -8.57 13.95
C LEU A 180 0.17 -8.35 14.61
N VAL A 181 0.73 -9.37 15.26
CA VAL A 181 2.06 -9.30 15.89
C VAL A 181 3.17 -9.09 14.86
N GLY A 182 3.04 -9.65 13.66
CA GLY A 182 4.01 -9.50 12.57
C GLY A 182 3.98 -8.12 11.86
N TYR A 183 2.91 -7.33 12.03
CA TYR A 183 2.73 -6.08 11.30
C TYR A 183 3.85 -5.05 11.51
N PRO A 184 4.34 -4.77 12.74
CA PRO A 184 5.38 -3.77 12.95
C PRO A 184 6.70 -4.11 12.26
N ASP A 185 7.11 -5.38 12.29
CA ASP A 185 8.33 -5.85 11.64
C ASP A 185 8.20 -5.82 10.12
N LEU A 186 7.04 -6.21 9.58
CA LEU A 186 6.73 -6.09 8.16
C LEU A 186 6.78 -4.62 7.70
N LEU A 187 6.18 -3.71 8.47
CA LEU A 187 6.19 -2.27 8.17
C LEU A 187 7.61 -1.71 8.17
N LYS A 188 8.42 -2.06 9.18
CA LYS A 188 9.83 -1.67 9.24
C LYS A 188 10.62 -2.21 8.05
N GLY A 189 10.42 -3.48 7.70
CA GLY A 189 11.06 -4.10 6.54
C GLY A 189 10.68 -3.41 5.22
N ALA A 190 9.40 -3.13 5.01
CA ALA A 190 8.89 -2.42 3.84
C ALA A 190 9.48 -1.01 3.73
N ALA A 191 9.56 -0.28 4.84
CA ALA A 191 10.13 1.06 4.86
C ALA A 191 11.64 1.07 4.55
N LEU A 192 12.41 0.15 5.12
CA LEU A 192 13.85 0.04 4.87
C LEU A 192 14.16 -0.38 3.43
N ALA A 193 13.33 -1.26 2.85
CA ALA A 193 13.50 -1.73 1.49
C ALA A 193 12.88 -0.80 0.43
N LEU A 194 12.10 0.22 0.85
CA LEU A 194 11.30 1.09 -0.03
C LEU A 194 10.28 0.29 -0.86
N GLU A 195 9.64 -0.69 -0.22
CA GLU A 195 8.73 -1.69 -0.83
C GLU A 195 7.29 -1.56 -0.32
N PRO A 196 6.53 -0.53 -0.75
CA PRO A 196 5.17 -0.31 -0.27
C PRO A 196 4.19 -1.45 -0.61
N HIS A 197 4.46 -2.22 -1.66
CA HIS A 197 3.64 -3.38 -2.07
C HIS A 197 3.56 -4.49 -1.01
N ARG A 198 4.51 -4.55 -0.08
CA ARG A 198 4.43 -5.49 1.04
C ARG A 198 3.28 -5.17 1.97
N ILE A 199 2.90 -3.90 2.06
CA ILE A 199 1.76 -3.46 2.86
C ILE A 199 0.45 -3.92 2.20
N THR A 200 0.31 -3.81 0.87
CA THR A 200 -0.90 -4.31 0.19
C THR A 200 -1.08 -5.82 0.40
N TYR A 201 0.00 -6.61 0.23
CA TYR A 201 -0.07 -8.06 0.46
C TYR A 201 -0.45 -8.42 1.89
N PHE A 202 0.09 -7.70 2.86
CA PHE A 202 -0.27 -7.90 4.25
C PHE A 202 -1.74 -7.57 4.52
N LEU A 203 -2.23 -6.44 3.99
CA LEU A 203 -3.63 -6.03 4.17
C LEU A 203 -4.61 -6.99 3.49
N ASP A 204 -4.28 -7.45 2.28
CA ASP A 204 -5.08 -8.44 1.55
C ASP A 204 -5.19 -9.74 2.35
N SER A 205 -4.07 -10.23 2.88
CA SER A 205 -4.03 -11.44 3.71
C SER A 205 -4.84 -11.27 4.99
N LEU A 206 -4.61 -10.17 5.73
CA LEU A 206 -5.31 -9.90 6.98
C LEU A 206 -6.83 -9.75 6.78
N ALA A 207 -7.24 -9.08 5.69
CA ALA A 207 -8.64 -8.98 5.31
C ALA A 207 -9.22 -10.36 4.97
N SER A 208 -8.47 -11.20 4.27
CA SER A 208 -8.89 -12.55 3.91
C SER A 208 -9.15 -13.43 5.14
N ASP A 209 -8.21 -13.44 6.08
CA ASP A 209 -8.36 -14.21 7.33
C ASP A 209 -9.52 -13.70 8.16
N PHE A 210 -9.70 -12.36 8.24
CA PHE A 210 -10.83 -11.78 8.94
C PHE A 210 -12.16 -12.16 8.29
N HIS A 211 -12.27 -12.10 6.95
CA HIS A 211 -13.50 -12.49 6.26
C HIS A 211 -13.80 -13.97 6.47
N SER A 212 -12.78 -14.84 6.43
CA SER A 212 -12.93 -16.27 6.74
C SER A 212 -13.44 -16.49 8.16
N TYR A 213 -12.78 -15.87 9.15
CA TYR A 213 -13.17 -15.91 10.56
C TYR A 213 -14.60 -15.42 10.80
N TYR A 214 -14.94 -14.25 10.25
CA TYR A 214 -16.29 -13.68 10.36
C TYR A 214 -17.33 -14.59 9.72
N ASN A 215 -17.04 -15.14 8.54
CA ASN A 215 -17.99 -15.99 7.83
C ASN A 215 -18.26 -17.31 8.55
N ARG A 216 -17.26 -17.85 9.27
CA ARG A 216 -17.43 -19.02 10.11
C ARG A 216 -18.51 -18.83 11.18
N GLY A 217 -18.68 -17.61 11.69
CA GLY A 217 -19.75 -17.28 12.66
C GLY A 217 -21.18 -17.47 12.15
N TRP A 218 -21.39 -17.56 10.83
CA TRP A 218 -22.70 -17.92 10.25
C TRP A 218 -22.98 -19.41 10.31
N ILE A 219 -21.93 -20.24 10.22
CA ILE A 219 -22.02 -21.70 10.24
C ILE A 219 -22.02 -22.20 11.69
N GLU A 220 -21.15 -21.63 12.51
CA GLU A 220 -20.96 -21.97 13.92
C GLU A 220 -21.24 -20.73 14.79
N PRO A 221 -22.45 -20.59 15.37
CA PRO A 221 -22.79 -19.42 16.19
C PRO A 221 -21.81 -19.15 17.35
N LYS A 222 -21.14 -20.18 17.86
CA LYS A 222 -20.09 -20.07 18.89
C LYS A 222 -18.81 -19.40 18.40
N ALA A 223 -18.59 -19.28 17.08
CA ALA A 223 -17.46 -18.60 16.48
C ALA A 223 -17.73 -17.11 16.18
N ARG A 224 -18.95 -16.61 16.47
CA ARG A 224 -19.28 -15.19 16.26
C ARG A 224 -18.47 -14.30 17.18
N VAL A 225 -18.12 -13.11 16.69
CA VAL A 225 -17.46 -12.05 17.49
C VAL A 225 -18.31 -11.69 18.70
N ILE A 226 -19.60 -11.45 18.51
CA ILE A 226 -20.58 -11.23 19.57
C ILE A 226 -21.33 -12.54 19.80
N CYS A 227 -21.08 -13.19 20.94
CA CYS A 227 -21.72 -14.44 21.34
C CYS A 227 -22.40 -14.31 22.71
N GLU A 228 -22.93 -15.40 23.24
CA GLU A 228 -23.64 -15.41 24.54
C GLU A 228 -22.70 -15.26 25.74
N ASP A 229 -21.42 -15.61 25.56
CA ASP A 229 -20.37 -15.48 26.58
C ASP A 229 -19.81 -14.04 26.56
N PRO A 230 -20.03 -13.23 27.62
CA PRO A 230 -19.57 -11.84 27.66
C PRO A 230 -18.05 -11.70 27.67
N ASP A 231 -17.34 -12.60 28.34
CA ASP A 231 -15.88 -12.51 28.48
C ASP A 231 -15.20 -12.87 27.15
N LEU A 232 -15.69 -13.93 26.49
CA LEU A 232 -15.24 -14.30 25.15
C LEU A 232 -15.59 -13.23 24.11
N THR A 233 -16.79 -12.64 24.20
CA THR A 233 -17.17 -11.50 23.35
C THR A 233 -16.22 -10.33 23.55
N GLY A 234 -15.87 -10.00 24.80
CA GLY A 234 -14.89 -8.97 25.12
C GLY A 234 -13.52 -9.23 24.48
N ALA A 235 -13.00 -10.44 24.61
CA ALA A 235 -11.73 -10.84 24.01
C ALA A 235 -11.75 -10.73 22.47
N ARG A 236 -12.84 -11.18 21.83
CA ARG A 236 -13.01 -11.10 20.36
C ARG A 236 -13.20 -9.68 19.86
N LEU A 237 -13.91 -8.83 20.61
CA LEU A 237 -14.07 -7.42 20.27
C LEU A 237 -12.72 -6.68 20.29
N LEU A 238 -11.84 -6.99 21.23
CA LEU A 238 -10.47 -6.46 21.23
C LEU A 238 -9.65 -6.96 20.03
N LEU A 239 -9.76 -8.25 19.68
CA LEU A 239 -9.10 -8.80 18.50
C LEU A 239 -9.52 -8.05 17.24
N VAL A 240 -10.82 -7.91 16.98
CA VAL A 240 -11.29 -7.19 15.78
C VAL A 240 -10.97 -5.70 15.85
N GLN A 241 -10.97 -5.06 17.03
CA GLN A 241 -10.50 -3.69 17.17
C GLN A 241 -9.03 -3.53 16.75
N ALA A 242 -8.16 -4.46 17.13
CA ALA A 242 -6.76 -4.47 16.71
C ALA A 242 -6.63 -4.65 15.18
N ILE A 243 -7.42 -5.55 14.58
CA ILE A 243 -7.50 -5.70 13.12
C ILE A 243 -7.92 -4.39 12.46
N ARG A 244 -8.99 -3.74 12.95
CA ARG A 244 -9.45 -2.45 12.44
C ARG A 244 -8.34 -1.40 12.45
N GLN A 245 -7.62 -1.31 13.56
CA GLN A 245 -6.51 -0.36 13.71
C GLN A 245 -5.40 -0.63 12.68
N VAL A 246 -4.99 -1.89 12.50
CA VAL A 246 -3.95 -2.26 11.54
C VAL A 246 -4.40 -2.00 10.10
N LEU A 247 -5.63 -2.39 9.74
CA LEU A 247 -6.19 -2.11 8.41
C LEU A 247 -6.25 -0.61 8.15
N GLY A 248 -6.78 0.18 9.08
CA GLY A 248 -6.88 1.63 8.94
C GLY A 248 -5.52 2.33 8.85
N ASN A 249 -4.52 1.85 9.60
CA ASN A 249 -3.16 2.37 9.53
C ASN A 249 -2.49 2.05 8.19
N GLY A 250 -2.62 0.82 7.71
CA GLY A 250 -2.07 0.41 6.41
C GLY A 250 -2.71 1.15 5.24
N LEU A 251 -4.04 1.25 5.21
CA LEU A 251 -4.76 2.01 4.17
C LEU A 251 -4.31 3.48 4.15
N ARG A 252 -4.23 4.12 5.32
CA ARG A 252 -3.76 5.50 5.44
C ARG A 252 -2.33 5.68 4.95
N LEU A 253 -1.44 4.73 5.25
CA LEU A 253 -0.05 4.77 4.79
C LEU A 253 0.05 4.70 3.26
N LEU A 254 -0.83 3.94 2.61
CA LEU A 254 -0.93 3.85 1.15
C LEU A 254 -1.65 5.05 0.52
N GLY A 255 -2.14 5.99 1.33
CA GLY A 255 -2.94 7.13 0.87
C GLY A 255 -4.32 6.73 0.37
N VAL A 256 -4.88 5.64 0.88
CA VAL A 256 -6.19 5.09 0.55
C VAL A 256 -7.15 5.32 1.73
N SER A 257 -8.44 5.57 1.45
CA SER A 257 -9.41 5.76 2.52
C SER A 257 -9.70 4.47 3.30
N ALA A 258 -10.04 4.61 4.58
CA ALA A 258 -10.46 3.52 5.46
C ALA A 258 -11.92 3.76 5.91
N PRO A 259 -12.92 3.44 5.06
CA PRO A 259 -14.30 3.79 5.33
C PRO A 259 -14.85 3.03 6.56
N GLU A 260 -15.67 3.70 7.36
CA GLU A 260 -16.36 3.07 8.50
C GLU A 260 -17.71 2.43 8.10
N GLN A 261 -18.17 2.71 6.88
CA GLN A 261 -19.42 2.24 6.27
C GLN A 261 -19.20 2.11 4.75
N MET A 262 -19.70 1.02 4.16
CA MET A 262 -19.68 0.74 2.72
C MET A 262 -20.95 0.00 2.33
#